data_AF-A0A2K8T722-F1
#
_entry.id   AF-A0A2K8T722-F1
#
_cell.length_a   1.000
_cell.length_b   1.000
_cell.length_c   1.000
_cell.angle_alpha   90.00
_cell.angle_beta   90.00
_cell.angle_gamma   90.00
#
_symmetry.space_group_name_H-M   'P 1'
#
loop_
_entity.id
_entity.type
_entity.pdbx_description
1 polymer ?
#
loop_
_entity_poly.entity_id
_entity_poly.type
_entity_poly.pdbx_seq_one_letter_code
_entity_poly.pdbx_strand_id
1 'polypeptide(L)' 'MVTLNPSTRERKSPPVTIKPTTATPKPIVEATGWVMNAKGELELTANAPSTPHGSWQNPVSCRAS' A
#
# COMPACT_ATOMS: atom_id res chain seq x y z
N MET A 1 28.54 18.26 -25.06
CA MET A 1 28.28 17.89 -23.65
C MET A 1 27.41 18.99 -23.06
N VAL A 2 26.27 18.65 -22.47
CA VAL A 2 25.35 19.62 -21.85
C VAL A 2 25.37 19.38 -20.35
N THR A 3 25.82 20.37 -19.59
CA THR A 3 25.88 20.33 -18.13
C THR A 3 24.59 20.94 -17.58
N LEU A 4 23.85 20.18 -16.76
CA LEU A 4 22.66 20.67 -16.07
C LEU A 4 23.06 21.20 -14.69
N ASN A 5 22.75 22.48 -14.42
CA ASN A 5 22.89 23.08 -13.10
C ASN A 5 21.69 22.71 -12.22
N PRO A 6 21.87 21.97 -11.11
CA PRO A 6 20.80 21.71 -10.18
C PRO A 6 20.51 22.99 -9.38
N SER A 7 19.34 23.59 -9.59
CA SER A 7 18.82 24.61 -8.69
C SER A 7 18.22 23.90 -7.47
N THR A 8 18.83 24.10 -6.29
CA THR A 8 18.26 23.71 -5.01
C THR A 8 17.05 24.59 -4.73
N ARG A 9 15.90 24.23 -5.31
CA ARG A 9 14.62 24.70 -4.77
C ARG A 9 14.51 24.07 -3.38
N GLU A 10 14.63 24.89 -2.35
CA GLU A 10 14.19 24.61 -0.98
C GLU A 10 12.73 24.12 -1.04
N ARG A 11 12.53 22.82 -1.28
CA ARG A 11 11.20 22.19 -1.25
C ARG A 11 10.81 22.12 0.21
N LYS A 12 10.30 23.23 0.74
CA LYS A 12 9.66 23.29 2.03
C LYS A 12 8.28 22.64 1.92
N SER A 13 8.26 21.32 1.74
CA SER A 13 7.03 20.55 1.85
C SER A 13 6.54 20.68 3.29
N PRO A 14 5.25 21.01 3.52
CA PRO A 14 4.72 21.01 4.87
C PRO A 14 4.90 19.61 5.49
N PRO A 15 5.18 19.52 6.80
CA PRO A 15 5.28 18.23 7.47
C PRO A 15 3.95 17.50 7.33
N VAL A 16 3.99 16.25 6.87
CA VAL A 16 2.83 15.38 6.83
C VAL A 16 2.60 14.84 8.23
N THR A 17 1.53 15.28 8.88
CA THR A 17 1.10 14.70 10.15
C THR A 17 0.46 13.34 9.90
N ILE A 18 1.20 12.27 10.16
CA ILE A 18 0.64 10.92 10.24
C ILE A 18 -0.04 10.80 11.61
N LYS A 19 -1.36 10.73 11.65
CA LYS A 19 -2.08 10.30 12.86
C LYS A 19 -2.18 8.76 12.80
N PRO A 20 -1.47 8.02 13.67
CA PRO A 20 -1.54 6.56 13.64
C PRO A 20 -2.97 6.11 13.93
N THR A 21 -3.55 5.32 13.03
CA THR A 21 -4.76 4.57 13.33
C THR A 21 -4.34 3.32 14.09
N THR A 22 -4.78 3.18 15.35
CA THR A 22 -4.48 2.02 16.20
C THR A 22 -5.32 0.79 15.91
N ALA A 23 -6.33 0.90 15.05
CA ALA A 23 -7.16 -0.23 14.68
C ALA A 23 -6.37 -1.22 13.81
N THR A 24 -6.45 -2.50 14.13
CA THR A 24 -5.96 -3.57 13.25
C THR A 24 -6.74 -3.51 11.93
N PRO A 25 -6.07 -3.26 10.79
CA PRO A 25 -6.75 -3.26 9.50
C PRO A 25 -7.28 -4.66 9.19
N LYS A 26 -8.46 -4.73 8.56
CA LYS A 26 -8.94 -6.00 8.02
C LYS A 26 -7.95 -6.49 6.96
N PRO A 27 -7.65 -7.80 6.91
CA PRO A 27 -6.82 -8.36 5.85
C PRO A 27 -7.40 -8.02 4.47
N ILE A 28 -6.52 -7.59 3.56
CA ILE A 28 -6.84 -7.52 2.14
C ILE A 28 -6.77 -8.96 1.64
N VAL A 29 -7.84 -9.44 1.01
CA VAL A 29 -7.92 -10.79 0.44
C VAL A 29 -8.05 -10.67 -1.07
N GLU A 30 -7.22 -11.40 -1.80
CA GLU A 30 -7.26 -11.45 -3.26
C GLU A 30 -8.35 -12.41 -3.74
N ALA A 31 -9.02 -12.05 -4.85
CA ALA A 31 -9.99 -12.93 -5.49
C ALA A 31 -9.28 -14.15 -6.08
N THR A 32 -9.73 -15.35 -5.72
CA THR A 32 -9.15 -16.62 -6.18
C THR A 32 -9.88 -17.18 -7.39
N GLY A 33 -11.08 -16.70 -7.67
CA GLY A 33 -11.87 -17.15 -8.81
C GLY A 33 -13.20 -16.43 -8.93
N TRP A 34 -13.94 -16.78 -9.97
CA TRP A 34 -15.27 -16.24 -10.23
C TRP A 34 -16.16 -17.29 -10.88
N VAL A 35 -17.47 -17.17 -10.65
CA VAL A 35 -18.49 -18.08 -11.20
C VAL A 35 -19.74 -17.28 -11.55
N MET A 36 -20.45 -17.67 -12.61
CA MET A 36 -21.78 -17.13 -12.90
C MET A 36 -22.84 -18.00 -12.23
N ASN A 37 -23.72 -17.39 -11.44
CA ASN A 37 -24.78 -18.13 -10.76
C ASN A 37 -25.99 -18.37 -11.68
N ALA A 38 -26.98 -19.13 -11.21
CA ALA A 38 -28.18 -19.45 -11.98
C ALA A 38 -29.06 -18.23 -12.34
N LYS A 39 -28.84 -17.08 -11.69
CA LYS A 39 -29.51 -15.80 -12.02
C LYS A 39 -28.74 -14.98 -13.06
N GLY A 40 -27.56 -15.43 -13.47
CA GLY A 40 -26.67 -14.71 -14.39
C GLY A 40 -25.80 -13.64 -13.72
N GLU A 41 -25.66 -13.66 -12.39
CA GLU A 41 -24.80 -12.74 -11.65
C GLU A 41 -23.37 -13.28 -11.56
N LEU A 42 -22.38 -12.40 -11.59
CA LEU A 42 -20.98 -12.74 -11.37
C LEU A 42 -20.68 -12.78 -9.87
N GLU A 43 -20.34 -13.96 -9.36
CA GLU A 43 -19.92 -14.17 -7.98
C GLU A 43 -18.39 -14.27 -7.90
N LEU A 44 -17.77 -13.35 -7.19
CA LEU A 44 -16.34 -13.35 -6.90
C LEU A 44 -16.06 -14.16 -5.64
N THR A 45 -15.17 -15.13 -5.76
CA THR A 45 -14.76 -16.00 -4.65
C THR A 45 -13.34 -15.64 -4.21
N ALA A 46 -13.09 -15.71 -2.90
CA ALA A 46 -11.80 -15.38 -2.32
C ALA A 46 -11.51 -16.30 -1.14
N ASN A 47 -10.37 -16.99 -1.15
CA ASN A 47 -9.89 -17.75 -0.01
C ASN A 47 -8.96 -16.88 0.83
N ALA A 48 -9.38 -16.57 2.05
CA ALA A 48 -8.53 -15.84 2.99
C ALA A 48 -7.36 -16.75 3.45
N PRO A 49 -6.10 -16.33 3.28
CA PRO A 49 -4.99 -17.04 3.87
C PRO A 49 -5.08 -16.98 5.41
N SER A 50 -4.74 -18.08 6.07
CA SER A 50 -4.74 -18.17 7.53
C SER A 50 -3.60 -17.39 8.19
N THR A 51 -2.58 -17.04 7.41
CA THR A 51 -1.42 -16.27 7.84
C THR A 51 -1.55 -14.82 7.39
N PRO A 52 -1.30 -13.84 8.26
CA PRO A 52 -1.25 -12.43 7.88
C PRO A 52 -0.24 -12.24 6.74
N HIS A 53 -0.64 -11.48 5.72
CA HIS A 53 0.32 -10.99 4.73
C HIS A 53 1.38 -10.16 5.45
N GLY A 54 2.65 -10.41 5.15
CA GLY A 54 3.75 -9.60 5.67
C GLY A 54 3.56 -8.11 5.32
N SER A 55 4.22 -7.23 6.07
CA SER A 55 4.21 -5.81 5.74
C SER A 55 4.72 -5.59 4.31
N TRP A 56 3.89 -4.99 3.46
CA TRP A 56 4.33 -4.50 2.15
C TRP A 56 5.26 -3.29 2.27
N GLN A 57 5.25 -2.63 3.43
CA GLN A 57 6.09 -1.47 3.68
C GLN A 57 7.50 -1.91 4.07
N ASN A 58 8.49 -1.33 3.39
CA ASN A 58 9.87 -1.42 3.81
C ASN A 58 10.07 -0.50 5.03
N PRO A 59 10.62 -1.01 6.15
CA PRO A 59 10.93 -0.16 7.29
C PRO A 59 11.95 0.90 6.87
N VAL A 60 11.68 2.15 7.23
CA VAL A 60 12.59 3.26 6.93
C VAL A 60 13.76 3.19 7.92
N SER A 61 14.98 3.02 7.42
CA SER A 61 16.19 3.08 8.23
C SER A 61 16.71 4.52 8.24
N CYS A 62 16.44 5.26 9.31
CA CYS A 62 17.01 6.60 9.50
C CYS A 62 18.39 6.48 10.16
N ARG A 63 19.43 7.03 9.51
CA ARG A 63 20.72 7.26 10.17
C ARG A 63 20.71 8.67 10.76
N ALA A 64 20.92 8.78 12.07
CA ALA A 64 21.24 10.05 12.70
C ALA A 64 22.67 10.44 12.29
N SER A 65 22.86 11.68 11.84
CA SER A 65 24.17 12.32 11.67
C SER A 65 24.65 12.93 12.98
#